data_AF-A0A1V3XTJ2-F1
#
_entry.id   AF-A0A1V3XTJ2-F1
#
_cell.length_a   1.000
_cell.length_b   1.000
_cell.length_c   1.000
_cell.angle_alpha   90.00
_cell.angle_beta   90.00
_cell.angle_gamma   90.00
#
_symmetry.space_group_name_H-M   'P 1'
#
loop_
_entity.id
_entity.type
_entity.pdbx_description
1 polymer ?
#
loop_
_entity_poly.entity_id
_entity_poly.type
_entity_poly.pdbx_seq_one_letter_code
_entity_poly.pdbx_strand_id
1 'polypeptide(L)'
;MKFGGTNVGSAAGSFAALFNGLAGILHQGGHMLETQGMYTRQYDRNQHEFTVAQKDRAHLSAQLEASKVRITIAEKELEAHELHIDHVGATAEYLKSKYTNQQLYDWMVGQLATVYFRAYQLAYDMGKQAERAFEYELGADSSRPTFVQFGYWDSLKKGLLAGERLTADLRRMEAAYLDTNRRRLELTRSFSLAAINPMALVQLRTTGSCDLTLDEWLYDLDHPGHYQRRLRSVAMSVPCVTGPYTNVNATLTLTGNGVRLIDDPGGDYGDPLVTDDARRFAAENVPVTMIATSHGRADSGVFDSRGDDDRYLPFEGAGAVSKWTIALKKAHNHFDLATVTDVIVHVEYTALPGSPALATAATTALNTKLPKNGARLLALDAEFAGEWYRFERPDADAEQIFAIDVGMQQVPFAIRRAAGSTGLVVTRADLVVESAATQPFDVRAAGPGHNLGASVPLTVDGTFGDLFHAVITPGPGTPLLGSWQLSIKRQADNNFKTLPAGLISHAYLVLQFGTP
;
A
#
# COMPACT_ATOMS: atom_id res chain seq x y z
N MET A 1 78.86 -159.38 63.56
CA MET A 1 79.87 -158.28 63.53
C MET A 1 80.02 -157.84 62.08
N LYS A 2 80.00 -156.59 61.63
CA LYS A 2 79.97 -155.23 62.21
C LYS A 2 79.28 -154.34 61.16
N PHE A 3 78.31 -153.51 61.56
CA PHE A 3 77.69 -152.47 60.74
C PHE A 3 78.62 -151.24 60.67
N GLY A 4 78.80 -150.64 59.50
CA GLY A 4 79.63 -149.45 59.29
C GLY A 4 79.06 -148.50 58.23
N GLY A 5 78.70 -147.29 58.68
CA GLY A 5 79.12 -145.99 58.13
C GLY A 5 78.57 -145.45 56.80
N THR A 6 78.51 -146.22 55.72
CA THR A 6 78.44 -145.64 54.36
C THR A 6 77.04 -145.52 53.75
N ASN A 7 76.01 -146.11 54.37
CA ASN A 7 74.65 -146.18 53.79
C ASN A 7 73.64 -145.16 54.35
N VAL A 8 73.98 -144.39 55.39
CA VAL A 8 73.05 -143.42 55.99
C VAL A 8 73.07 -142.07 55.24
N GLY A 9 74.22 -141.68 54.68
CA GLY A 9 74.33 -140.49 53.82
C GLY A 9 73.72 -140.68 52.42
N SER A 10 73.80 -141.89 51.85
CA SER A 10 73.19 -142.20 50.55
C SER A 10 71.66 -142.31 50.61
N ALA A 11 71.11 -142.83 51.71
CA ALA A 11 69.66 -142.85 51.93
C ALA A 11 69.07 -141.44 52.11
N ALA A 12 69.72 -140.58 52.90
CA ALA A 12 69.29 -139.18 53.07
C ALA A 12 69.40 -138.37 51.76
N GLY A 13 70.48 -138.58 50.98
CA GLY A 13 70.63 -137.98 49.65
C GLY A 13 69.58 -138.46 48.64
N SER A 14 69.23 -139.76 48.68
CA SER A 14 68.19 -140.34 47.81
C SER A 14 66.79 -139.85 48.18
N PHE A 15 66.49 -139.68 49.48
CA PHE A 15 65.22 -139.15 49.96
C PHE A 15 65.07 -137.65 49.66
N ALA A 16 66.15 -136.86 49.78
CA ALA A 16 66.18 -135.47 49.35
C ALA A 16 66.04 -135.34 47.81
N ALA A 17 66.62 -136.27 47.04
CA ALA A 17 66.43 -136.33 45.58
C ALA A 17 64.98 -136.68 45.20
N LEU A 18 64.34 -137.59 45.94
CA LEU A 18 62.92 -137.92 45.77
C LEU A 18 62.02 -136.70 46.07
N PHE A 19 62.25 -136.00 47.18
CA PHE A 19 61.49 -134.81 47.54
C PHE A 19 61.79 -133.61 46.63
N ASN A 20 63.02 -133.44 46.14
CA ASN A 20 63.36 -132.44 45.11
C ASN A 20 62.73 -132.80 43.76
N GLY A 21 62.66 -134.09 43.40
CA GLY A 21 61.96 -134.56 42.21
C GLY A 21 60.45 -134.34 42.29
N LEU A 22 59.84 -134.66 43.44
CA LEU A 22 58.41 -134.39 43.70
C LEU A 22 58.12 -132.89 43.78
N ALA A 23 59.00 -132.09 44.39
CA ALA A 23 58.90 -130.63 44.40
C ALA A 23 59.04 -130.05 42.99
N GLY A 24 59.94 -130.60 42.16
CA GLY A 24 60.07 -130.26 40.75
C GLY A 24 58.81 -130.59 39.94
N ILE A 25 58.20 -131.76 40.17
CA ILE A 25 56.93 -132.16 39.54
C ILE A 25 55.78 -131.25 39.99
N LEU A 26 55.69 -130.93 41.29
CA LEU A 26 54.67 -130.00 41.82
C LEU A 26 54.88 -128.56 41.34
N HIS A 27 56.13 -128.11 41.21
CA HIS A 27 56.49 -126.80 40.68
C HIS A 27 56.21 -126.71 39.18
N GLN A 28 56.51 -127.76 38.42
CA GLN A 28 56.15 -127.87 37.00
C GLN A 28 54.64 -127.92 36.81
N GLY A 29 53.92 -128.65 37.68
CA GLY A 29 52.46 -128.67 37.72
C GLY A 29 51.85 -127.31 38.09
N GLY A 30 52.48 -126.60 39.02
CA GLY A 30 52.13 -125.22 39.39
C GLY A 30 52.32 -124.24 38.24
N HIS A 31 53.46 -124.28 37.55
CA HIS A 31 53.70 -123.49 36.34
C HIS A 31 52.76 -123.86 35.19
N MET A 32 52.39 -125.13 35.04
CA MET A 32 51.43 -125.57 34.04
C MET A 32 50.03 -125.02 34.34
N LEU A 33 49.59 -125.05 35.60
CA LEU A 33 48.33 -124.45 36.04
C LEU A 33 48.35 -122.91 35.94
N GLU A 34 49.47 -122.27 36.23
CA GLU A 34 49.68 -120.83 36.03
C GLU A 34 49.59 -120.46 34.54
N THR A 35 50.26 -121.22 33.67
CA THR A 35 50.22 -121.06 32.22
C THR A 35 48.81 -121.28 31.67
N GLN A 36 48.10 -122.30 32.16
CA GLN A 36 46.69 -122.55 31.82
C GLN A 36 45.76 -121.43 32.32
N GLY A 37 46.01 -120.91 33.53
CA GLY A 37 45.31 -119.75 34.08
C GLY A 37 45.57 -118.47 33.28
N MET A 38 46.79 -118.26 32.79
CA MET A 38 47.15 -117.16 31.89
C MET A 38 46.42 -117.28 30.54
N TYR A 39 46.40 -118.47 29.92
CA TYR A 39 45.67 -118.68 28.67
C TYR A 39 44.17 -118.48 28.83
N THR A 40 43.59 -118.92 29.95
CA THR A 40 42.17 -118.69 30.25
C THR A 40 41.88 -117.19 30.41
N ARG A 41 42.70 -116.46 31.19
CA ARG A 41 42.56 -115.00 31.33
C ARG A 41 42.78 -114.24 30.02
N GLN A 42 43.70 -114.71 29.18
CA GLN A 42 43.96 -114.08 27.89
C GLN A 42 42.83 -114.34 26.90
N TYR A 43 42.24 -115.54 26.93
CA TYR A 43 41.03 -115.85 26.18
C TYR A 43 39.86 -114.96 26.64
N ASP A 44 39.61 -114.86 27.95
CA ASP A 44 38.56 -114.01 28.51
C ASP A 44 38.79 -112.51 28.18
N ARG A 45 40.05 -112.05 28.21
CA ARG A 45 40.41 -110.68 27.81
C ARG A 45 40.14 -110.44 26.33
N ASN A 46 40.58 -111.32 25.45
CA ASN A 46 40.34 -111.21 24.02
C ASN A 46 38.83 -111.23 23.71
N GLN A 47 38.06 -112.06 24.43
CA GLN A 47 36.62 -112.13 24.30
C GLN A 47 35.92 -110.85 24.78
N HIS A 48 36.41 -110.25 25.88
CA HIS A 48 35.95 -108.95 26.36
C HIS A 48 36.26 -107.85 25.36
N GLU A 49 37.50 -107.76 24.85
CA GLU A 49 37.92 -106.79 23.83
C GLU A 49 37.11 -106.93 22.54
N PHE A 50 36.83 -108.17 22.10
CA PHE A 50 35.95 -108.43 20.97
C PHE A 50 34.52 -107.92 21.21
N THR A 51 33.99 -108.12 22.43
CA THR A 51 32.65 -107.66 22.81
C THR A 51 32.59 -106.13 22.90
N VAL A 52 33.62 -105.48 23.45
CA VAL A 52 33.74 -104.01 23.49
C VAL A 52 33.82 -103.45 22.08
N ALA A 53 34.68 -103.99 21.22
CA ALA A 53 34.79 -103.58 19.83
C ALA A 53 33.48 -103.74 19.04
N GLN A 54 32.70 -104.80 19.32
CA GLN A 54 31.36 -104.96 18.76
C GLN A 54 30.41 -103.83 19.20
N LYS A 55 30.42 -103.47 20.49
CA LYS A 55 29.60 -102.37 21.03
C LYS A 55 30.05 -101.02 20.49
N ASP A 56 31.35 -100.78 20.38
CA ASP A 56 31.91 -99.56 19.78
C ASP A 56 31.53 -99.45 18.31
N ARG A 57 31.56 -100.57 17.56
CA ARG A 57 31.06 -100.61 16.18
C ARG A 57 29.58 -100.22 16.10
N ALA A 58 28.74 -100.73 17.00
CA ALA A 58 27.33 -100.35 17.08
C ALA A 58 27.14 -98.87 17.45
N HIS A 59 27.91 -98.36 18.41
CA HIS A 59 27.90 -96.96 18.81
C HIS A 59 28.31 -96.03 17.67
N LEU A 60 29.42 -96.32 16.99
CA LEU A 60 29.89 -95.58 15.82
C LEU A 60 28.89 -95.62 14.66
N SER A 61 28.18 -96.74 14.47
CA SER A 61 27.11 -96.81 13.46
C SER A 61 25.95 -95.87 13.80
N ALA A 62 25.55 -95.78 15.07
CA ALA A 62 24.52 -94.85 15.51
C ALA A 62 24.97 -93.38 15.42
N GLN A 63 26.24 -93.09 15.74
CA GLN A 63 26.82 -91.75 15.54
C GLN A 63 26.89 -91.37 14.06
N LEU A 64 27.19 -92.33 13.17
CA LEU A 64 27.19 -92.11 11.73
C LEU A 64 25.78 -91.73 11.23
N GLU A 65 24.74 -92.43 11.68
CA GLU A 65 23.35 -92.07 11.36
C GLU A 65 22.96 -90.71 11.94
N ALA A 66 23.33 -90.40 13.18
CA ALA A 66 23.09 -89.07 13.77
C ALA A 66 23.80 -87.95 12.98
N SER A 67 25.02 -88.19 12.50
CA SER A 67 25.75 -87.24 11.65
C SER A 67 25.09 -87.06 10.28
N LYS A 68 24.55 -88.13 9.67
CA LYS A 68 23.74 -88.02 8.44
C LYS A 68 22.51 -87.15 8.65
N VAL A 69 21.81 -87.30 9.78
CA VAL A 69 20.68 -86.43 10.15
C VAL A 69 21.13 -84.98 10.31
N ARG A 70 22.28 -84.71 10.95
CA ARG A 70 22.83 -83.35 11.05
C ARG A 70 23.14 -82.73 9.69
N ILE A 71 23.66 -83.51 8.74
CA ILE A 71 23.86 -83.05 7.35
C ILE A 71 22.51 -82.66 6.74
N THR A 72 21.48 -83.51 6.89
CA THR A 72 20.13 -83.20 6.38
C THR A 72 19.53 -81.95 7.02
N ILE A 73 19.74 -81.73 8.33
CA ILE A 73 19.29 -80.51 9.03
C ILE A 73 19.99 -79.28 8.46
N ALA A 74 21.32 -79.33 8.31
CA ALA A 74 22.09 -78.22 7.75
C ALA A 74 21.68 -77.90 6.29
N GLU A 75 21.38 -78.93 5.49
CA GLU A 75 20.82 -78.75 4.14
C GLU A 75 19.45 -78.05 4.17
N LYS A 76 18.58 -78.39 5.14
CA LYS A 76 17.28 -77.72 5.30
C LYS A 76 17.38 -76.31 5.87
N GLU A 77 18.34 -76.04 6.74
CA GLU A 77 18.65 -74.69 7.21
C GLU A 77 19.17 -73.82 6.06
N LEU A 78 20.01 -74.37 5.19
CA LEU A 78 20.46 -73.69 3.97
C LEU A 78 19.28 -73.34 3.06
N GLU A 79 18.40 -74.30 2.76
CA GLU A 79 17.19 -74.07 1.94
C GLU A 79 16.27 -72.99 2.56
N ALA A 80 16.09 -73.01 3.89
CA ALA A 80 15.32 -71.99 4.60
C ALA A 80 15.97 -70.60 4.52
N HIS A 81 17.31 -70.52 4.58
CA HIS A 81 18.05 -69.28 4.41
C HIS A 81 17.97 -68.76 2.97
N GLU A 82 18.06 -69.62 1.96
CA GLU A 82 17.87 -69.27 0.55
C GLU A 82 16.46 -68.71 0.32
N LEU A 83 15.41 -69.38 0.82
CA LEU A 83 14.04 -68.88 0.74
C LEU A 83 13.87 -67.53 1.47
N HIS A 84 14.55 -67.34 2.59
CA HIS A 84 14.53 -66.07 3.30
C HIS A 84 15.17 -64.94 2.48
N ILE A 85 16.30 -65.22 1.81
CA ILE A 85 16.94 -64.28 0.89
C ILE A 85 15.97 -63.92 -0.23
N ASP A 86 15.27 -64.89 -0.80
CA ASP A 86 14.28 -64.67 -1.85
C ASP A 86 13.12 -63.78 -1.38
N HIS A 87 12.55 -64.05 -0.20
CA HIS A 87 11.49 -63.22 0.39
C HIS A 87 11.94 -61.78 0.66
N VAL A 88 13.14 -61.59 1.21
CA VAL A 88 13.71 -60.25 1.46
C VAL A 88 13.97 -59.53 0.12
N GLY A 89 14.46 -60.26 -0.88
CA GLY A 89 14.65 -59.78 -2.25
C GLY A 89 13.34 -59.28 -2.86
N ALA A 90 12.29 -60.12 -2.82
CA ALA A 90 10.96 -59.77 -3.33
C ALA A 90 10.35 -58.57 -2.60
N THR A 91 10.55 -58.47 -1.28
CA THR A 91 10.07 -57.32 -0.48
C THR A 91 10.80 -56.03 -0.86
N ALA A 92 12.12 -56.09 -1.05
CA ALA A 92 12.92 -54.94 -1.48
C ALA A 92 12.55 -54.50 -2.90
N GLU A 93 12.31 -55.44 -3.81
CA GLU A 93 11.84 -55.15 -5.17
C GLU A 93 10.46 -54.50 -5.17
N TYR A 94 9.52 -55.00 -4.36
CA TYR A 94 8.21 -54.37 -4.18
C TYR A 94 8.33 -52.94 -3.63
N LEU A 95 9.15 -52.70 -2.61
CA LEU A 95 9.33 -51.36 -2.04
C LEU A 95 9.96 -50.35 -3.03
N LYS A 96 10.79 -50.82 -3.97
CA LYS A 96 11.39 -50.00 -5.03
C LYS A 96 10.44 -49.75 -6.20
N SER A 97 9.69 -50.79 -6.60
CA SER A 97 8.83 -50.77 -7.80
C SER A 97 7.41 -50.25 -7.56
N LYS A 98 6.92 -50.26 -6.31
CA LYS A 98 5.60 -49.71 -5.97
C LYS A 98 5.51 -48.25 -6.41
N TYR A 99 4.30 -47.81 -6.76
CA TYR A 99 4.06 -46.44 -7.22
C TYR A 99 4.41 -45.37 -6.16
N THR A 100 4.05 -45.60 -4.90
CA THR A 100 4.34 -44.70 -3.76
C THR A 100 5.77 -44.89 -3.24
N ASN A 101 6.73 -44.91 -4.15
CA ASN A 101 8.16 -44.99 -3.85
C ASN A 101 8.75 -43.61 -3.55
N GLN A 102 10.04 -43.59 -3.24
CA GLN A 102 10.78 -42.36 -2.98
C GLN A 102 10.76 -41.37 -4.15
N GLN A 103 10.83 -41.86 -5.40
CA GLN A 103 10.85 -40.98 -6.59
C GLN A 103 9.57 -40.16 -6.71
N LEU A 104 8.41 -40.76 -6.42
CA LEU A 104 7.14 -40.04 -6.38
C LEU A 104 7.17 -38.93 -5.32
N TYR A 105 7.62 -39.22 -4.10
CA TYR A 105 7.68 -38.22 -3.03
C TYR A 105 8.71 -37.12 -3.31
N ASP A 106 9.88 -37.44 -3.88
CA ASP A 106 10.89 -36.45 -4.28
C ASP A 106 10.33 -35.51 -5.37
N TRP A 107 9.61 -36.07 -6.35
CA TRP A 107 8.91 -35.28 -7.37
C TRP A 107 7.82 -34.40 -6.75
N MET A 108 6.99 -34.95 -5.85
CA MET A 108 5.93 -34.20 -5.16
C MET A 108 6.52 -33.05 -4.33
N VAL A 109 7.60 -33.29 -3.59
CA VAL A 109 8.30 -32.24 -2.81
C VAL A 109 8.80 -31.13 -3.74
N GLY A 110 9.38 -31.47 -4.89
CA GLY A 110 9.81 -30.48 -5.88
C GLY A 110 8.66 -29.61 -6.43
N GLN A 111 7.53 -30.24 -6.77
CA GLN A 111 6.34 -29.51 -7.24
C GLN A 111 5.74 -28.64 -6.13
N LEU A 112 5.53 -29.21 -4.94
CA LEU A 112 4.93 -28.51 -3.80
C LEU A 112 5.81 -27.36 -3.33
N ALA A 113 7.13 -27.52 -3.27
CA ALA A 113 8.04 -26.43 -2.88
C ALA A 113 7.94 -25.24 -3.85
N THR A 114 7.80 -25.51 -5.15
CA THR A 114 7.64 -24.47 -6.17
C THR A 114 6.33 -23.72 -6.01
N VAL A 115 5.22 -24.45 -5.83
CA VAL A 115 3.89 -23.84 -5.62
C VAL A 115 3.85 -23.07 -4.30
N TYR A 116 4.42 -23.63 -3.24
CA TYR A 116 4.45 -23.02 -1.91
C TYR A 116 5.21 -21.68 -1.91
N PHE A 117 6.38 -21.61 -2.55
CA PHE A 117 7.13 -20.36 -2.64
C PHE A 117 6.38 -19.28 -3.43
N ARG A 118 5.74 -19.64 -4.55
CA ARG A 118 4.92 -18.70 -5.34
C ARG A 118 3.71 -18.20 -4.55
N ALA A 119 3.02 -19.09 -3.84
CA ALA A 119 1.89 -18.72 -2.99
C ALA A 119 2.32 -17.79 -1.85
N TYR A 120 3.49 -18.04 -1.24
CA TYR A 120 4.09 -17.14 -0.25
C TYR A 120 4.37 -15.74 -0.83
N GLN A 121 4.98 -15.64 -2.01
CA GLN A 121 5.25 -14.34 -2.65
C GLN A 121 3.96 -13.56 -2.88
N LEU A 122 2.93 -14.21 -3.43
CA LEU A 122 1.62 -13.58 -3.62
C LEU A 122 1.00 -13.11 -2.30
N ALA A 123 1.03 -13.94 -1.25
CA ALA A 123 0.49 -13.59 0.05
C ALA A 123 1.24 -12.41 0.69
N TYR A 124 2.58 -12.38 0.55
CA TYR A 124 3.41 -11.28 1.01
C TYR A 124 3.08 -9.98 0.28
N ASP A 125 2.98 -10.01 -1.05
CA ASP A 125 2.67 -8.84 -1.87
C ASP A 125 1.27 -8.29 -1.52
N MET A 126 0.30 -9.17 -1.31
CA MET A 126 -1.05 -8.78 -0.91
C MET A 126 -1.09 -8.22 0.51
N GLY A 127 -0.31 -8.77 1.44
CA GLY A 127 -0.12 -8.19 2.78
C GLY A 127 0.50 -6.79 2.72
N LYS A 128 1.47 -6.56 1.83
CA LYS A 128 2.05 -5.24 1.60
C LYS A 128 1.08 -4.25 0.97
N GLN A 129 0.18 -4.71 0.10
CA GLN A 129 -0.91 -3.86 -0.42
C GLN A 129 -1.88 -3.47 0.69
N ALA A 130 -2.24 -4.40 1.58
CA ALA A 130 -3.10 -4.13 2.73
C ALA A 130 -2.46 -3.12 3.71
N GLU A 131 -1.15 -3.22 3.96
CA GLU A 131 -0.41 -2.24 4.77
C GLU A 131 -0.41 -0.84 4.13
N ARG A 132 -0.25 -0.74 2.81
CA ARG A 132 -0.36 0.55 2.09
C ARG A 132 -1.76 1.14 2.16
N ALA A 133 -2.81 0.32 2.04
CA ALA A 133 -4.19 0.76 2.20
C ALA A 133 -4.46 1.25 3.63
N PHE A 134 -3.95 0.52 4.63
CA PHE A 134 -4.00 0.94 6.04
C PHE A 134 -3.33 2.30 6.27
N GLU A 135 -2.11 2.49 5.76
CA GLU A 135 -1.37 3.76 5.86
C GLU A 135 -2.12 4.88 5.15
N TYR A 136 -2.66 4.61 3.96
CA TYR A 136 -3.42 5.56 3.18
C TYR A 136 -4.70 6.00 3.88
N GLU A 137 -5.52 5.07 4.38
CA GLU A 137 -6.80 5.39 5.02
C GLU A 137 -6.63 6.20 6.30
N LEU A 138 -5.64 5.87 7.12
CA LEU A 138 -5.36 6.58 8.35
C LEU A 138 -4.52 7.86 8.14
N GLY A 139 -3.96 8.07 6.95
CA GLY A 139 -3.16 9.24 6.55
C GLY A 139 -1.71 9.18 7.03
N ALA A 140 -0.84 10.04 6.48
CA ALA A 140 0.58 10.02 6.82
C ALA A 140 0.85 10.25 8.32
N ASP A 141 1.60 9.33 8.93
CA ASP A 141 2.04 9.41 10.33
C ASP A 141 3.37 8.64 10.46
N SER A 142 4.46 9.39 10.58
CA SER A 142 5.82 8.84 10.65
C SER A 142 6.10 8.07 11.95
N SER A 143 5.21 8.14 12.94
CA SER A 143 5.35 7.40 14.20
C SER A 143 4.79 5.98 14.15
N ARG A 144 4.05 5.61 13.09
CA ARG A 144 3.39 4.30 13.01
C ARG A 144 4.38 3.17 12.73
N PRO A 145 4.19 2.01 13.39
CA PRO A 145 5.02 0.84 13.14
C PRO A 145 4.69 0.20 11.79
N THR A 146 5.71 -0.31 11.11
CA THR A 146 5.55 -1.24 9.99
C THR A 146 5.13 -2.61 10.53
N PHE A 147 4.04 -3.16 10.02
CA PHE A 147 3.49 -4.45 10.43
C PHE A 147 4.07 -5.59 9.59
N VAL A 148 4.01 -5.47 8.26
CA VAL A 148 4.42 -6.54 7.36
C VAL A 148 5.94 -6.46 7.14
N GLN A 149 6.70 -7.37 7.72
CA GLN A 149 8.16 -7.33 7.68
C GLN A 149 8.74 -8.21 6.56
N PHE A 150 9.90 -7.83 6.05
CA PHE A 150 10.65 -8.75 5.18
C PHE A 150 11.24 -9.90 6.01
N GLY A 151 11.39 -11.08 5.39
CA GLY A 151 12.10 -12.21 6.01
C GLY A 151 11.22 -13.25 6.71
N TYR A 152 9.91 -13.30 6.43
CA TYR A 152 9.07 -14.41 6.90
C TYR A 152 9.52 -15.78 6.36
N TRP A 153 10.11 -15.80 5.17
CA TRP A 153 10.64 -17.01 4.54
C TRP A 153 12.00 -17.44 5.10
N ASP A 154 12.06 -18.61 5.72
CA ASP A 154 13.31 -19.25 6.15
C ASP A 154 13.78 -20.31 5.13
N SER A 155 14.81 -19.98 4.35
CA SER A 155 15.41 -20.89 3.36
C SER A 155 16.00 -22.17 3.97
N LEU A 156 16.47 -22.15 5.23
CA LEU A 156 17.01 -23.34 5.91
C LEU A 156 15.90 -24.34 6.28
N LYS A 157 14.67 -23.84 6.46
CA LYS A 157 13.49 -24.63 6.81
C LYS A 157 12.44 -24.67 5.68
N LYS A 158 12.84 -24.39 4.45
CA LYS A 158 11.96 -24.41 3.25
C LYS A 158 10.72 -23.51 3.38
N GLY A 159 10.83 -22.42 4.13
CA GLY A 159 9.75 -21.46 4.36
C GLY A 159 8.67 -21.92 5.33
N LEU A 160 8.81 -23.10 5.96
CA LEU A 160 7.83 -23.58 6.93
C LEU A 160 7.56 -22.53 8.01
N LEU A 161 6.29 -22.37 8.39
CA LEU A 161 5.78 -21.37 9.34
C LEU A 161 5.73 -19.91 8.84
N ALA A 162 6.06 -19.63 7.56
CA ALA A 162 5.99 -18.28 7.03
C ALA A 162 4.56 -17.70 7.04
N GLY A 163 3.54 -18.54 6.80
CA GLY A 163 2.14 -18.12 6.76
C GLY A 163 1.60 -17.73 8.14
N GLU A 164 1.99 -18.45 9.18
CA GLU A 164 1.60 -18.23 10.56
C GLU A 164 2.17 -16.90 11.07
N ARG A 165 3.42 -16.59 10.72
CA ARG A 165 4.05 -15.30 11.04
C ARG A 165 3.34 -14.15 10.34
N LEU A 166 3.11 -14.26 9.03
CA LEU A 166 2.38 -13.26 8.25
C LEU A 166 0.98 -13.04 8.82
N THR A 167 0.26 -14.12 9.15
CA THR A 167 -1.09 -14.04 9.72
C THR A 167 -1.09 -13.32 11.08
N ALA A 168 -0.11 -13.58 11.94
CA ALA A 168 -0.01 -12.90 13.23
C ALA A 168 0.20 -11.38 13.08
N ASP A 169 1.03 -10.96 12.13
CA ASP A 169 1.26 -9.53 11.88
C ASP A 169 0.06 -8.85 11.20
N LEU A 170 -0.66 -9.54 10.30
CA LEU A 170 -1.92 -9.04 9.75
C LEU A 170 -2.98 -8.83 10.84
N ARG A 171 -3.07 -9.72 11.84
CA ARG A 171 -3.98 -9.54 12.99
C ARG A 171 -3.56 -8.38 13.89
N ARG A 172 -2.27 -8.11 14.05
CA ARG A 172 -1.79 -6.92 14.77
C ARG A 172 -2.16 -5.64 14.02
N MET A 173 -2.02 -5.64 12.69
CA MET A 173 -2.41 -4.51 11.84
C MET A 173 -3.92 -4.24 11.93
N GLU A 174 -4.75 -5.28 11.87
CA GLU A 174 -6.20 -5.20 12.05
C GLU A 174 -6.57 -4.60 13.42
N ALA A 175 -5.96 -5.10 14.50
CA ALA A 175 -6.20 -4.58 15.84
C ALA A 175 -5.82 -3.08 15.97
N ALA A 176 -4.69 -2.68 15.37
CA ALA A 176 -4.26 -1.29 15.34
C ALA A 176 -5.21 -0.40 14.54
N TYR A 177 -5.75 -0.92 13.43
CA TYR A 177 -6.74 -0.20 12.61
C TYR A 177 -8.01 0.06 13.41
N LEU A 178 -8.53 -0.95 14.11
CA LEU A 178 -9.74 -0.82 14.91
C LEU A 178 -9.60 0.18 16.08
N ASP A 179 -8.40 0.31 16.67
CA ASP A 179 -8.17 1.29 17.74
C ASP A 179 -7.99 2.73 17.21
N THR A 180 -7.31 2.87 16.06
CA THR A 180 -6.95 4.17 15.49
C THR A 180 -8.05 4.75 14.59
N ASN A 181 -8.82 3.90 13.92
CA ASN A 181 -9.92 4.31 13.04
C ASN A 181 -11.11 4.76 13.86
N ARG A 182 -11.05 6.01 14.32
CA ARG A 182 -12.11 6.68 15.06
C ARG A 182 -12.79 7.70 14.16
N ARG A 183 -14.05 8.01 14.49
CA ARG A 183 -14.82 8.99 13.72
C ARG A 183 -14.14 10.35 13.76
N ARG A 184 -13.78 10.85 12.58
CA ARG A 184 -13.26 12.19 12.36
C ARG A 184 -14.40 13.18 12.22
N LEU A 185 -14.11 14.47 12.28
CA LEU A 185 -15.09 15.52 11.98
C LEU A 185 -15.34 15.51 10.48
N GLU A 186 -16.57 15.29 10.05
CA GLU A 186 -16.99 15.32 8.65
C GLU A 186 -17.56 16.72 8.35
N LEU A 187 -17.00 17.41 7.37
CA LEU A 187 -17.36 18.77 7.01
C LEU A 187 -17.61 18.88 5.51
N THR A 188 -18.55 19.74 5.13
CA THR A 188 -18.86 20.06 3.74
C THR A 188 -18.66 21.55 3.52
N ARG A 189 -17.90 21.92 2.50
CA ARG A 189 -17.69 23.31 2.11
C ARG A 189 -17.71 23.48 0.61
N SER A 190 -18.38 24.51 0.13
CA SER A 190 -18.41 24.87 -1.29
C SER A 190 -17.57 26.10 -1.55
N PHE A 191 -16.72 26.04 -2.58
CA PHE A 191 -15.81 27.10 -2.99
C PHE A 191 -16.24 27.66 -4.34
N SER A 192 -16.53 28.97 -4.37
CA SER A 192 -16.86 29.70 -5.58
C SER A 192 -15.59 30.28 -6.20
N LEU A 193 -15.33 29.97 -7.48
CA LEU A 193 -14.22 30.53 -8.23
C LEU A 193 -14.37 32.05 -8.36
N ALA A 194 -15.58 32.54 -8.64
CA ALA A 194 -15.88 33.97 -8.72
C ALA A 194 -15.54 34.74 -7.43
N ALA A 195 -15.70 34.11 -6.27
CA ALA A 195 -15.44 34.73 -4.97
C ALA A 195 -13.96 34.65 -4.56
N ILE A 196 -13.26 33.58 -4.89
CA ILE A 196 -11.87 33.34 -4.49
C ILE A 196 -10.89 33.97 -5.46
N ASN A 197 -11.08 33.71 -6.75
CA ASN A 197 -10.22 34.23 -7.82
C ASN A 197 -11.06 34.62 -9.04
N PRO A 198 -11.68 35.82 -9.01
CA PRO A 198 -12.51 36.30 -10.11
C PRO A 198 -11.74 36.41 -11.43
N MET A 199 -10.43 36.66 -11.38
CA MET A 199 -9.59 36.75 -12.57
C MET A 199 -9.47 35.40 -13.29
N ALA A 200 -9.33 34.32 -12.52
CA ALA A 200 -9.31 32.97 -13.05
C ALA A 200 -10.64 32.58 -13.72
N LEU A 201 -11.78 33.09 -13.23
CA LEU A 201 -13.08 32.89 -13.90
C LEU A 201 -13.12 33.58 -15.28
N VAL A 202 -12.64 34.82 -15.37
CA VAL A 202 -12.54 35.52 -16.67
C VAL A 202 -11.62 34.75 -17.61
N GLN A 203 -10.45 34.32 -17.13
CA GLN A 203 -9.53 33.47 -17.89
C GLN A 203 -10.18 32.15 -18.35
N LEU A 204 -10.99 31.51 -17.51
CA LEU A 204 -11.69 30.26 -17.84
C LEU A 204 -12.70 30.49 -18.97
N ARG A 205 -13.50 31.56 -18.92
CA ARG A 205 -14.49 31.89 -19.96
C ARG A 205 -13.82 32.10 -21.32
N THR A 206 -12.61 32.66 -21.33
CA THR A 206 -11.95 33.08 -22.57
C THR A 206 -11.06 31.99 -23.15
N THR A 207 -10.20 31.40 -22.33
CA THR A 207 -9.21 30.39 -22.76
C THR A 207 -9.73 28.96 -22.62
N GLY A 208 -10.74 28.74 -21.77
CA GLY A 208 -11.24 27.41 -21.44
C GLY A 208 -10.39 26.65 -20.42
N SER A 209 -9.46 27.30 -19.73
CA SER A 209 -8.69 26.70 -18.63
C SER A 209 -8.35 27.73 -17.55
N CYS A 210 -8.29 27.32 -16.29
CA CYS A 210 -7.79 28.16 -15.21
C CYS A 210 -7.26 27.33 -14.04
N ASP A 211 -6.44 27.95 -13.20
CA ASP A 211 -5.97 27.36 -11.95
C ASP A 211 -6.72 27.94 -10.75
N LEU A 212 -7.01 27.07 -9.79
CA LEU A 212 -7.66 27.38 -8.53
C LEU A 212 -6.81 26.84 -7.38
N THR A 213 -6.48 27.70 -6.43
CA THR A 213 -5.79 27.28 -5.19
C THR A 213 -6.73 27.43 -4.01
N LEU A 214 -6.89 26.33 -3.27
CA LEU A 214 -7.65 26.28 -2.02
C LEU A 214 -6.66 26.30 -0.85
N ASP A 215 -6.36 27.51 -0.38
CA ASP A 215 -5.45 27.73 0.75
C ASP A 215 -6.06 27.33 2.10
N GLU A 216 -5.20 27.13 3.11
CA GLU A 216 -5.63 26.73 4.46
C GLU A 216 -6.56 27.76 5.13
N TRP A 217 -6.27 29.06 4.95
CA TRP A 217 -7.06 30.14 5.54
C TRP A 217 -8.52 30.12 5.08
N LEU A 218 -8.80 29.58 3.89
CA LEU A 218 -10.17 29.39 3.43
C LEU A 218 -10.88 28.50 4.43
N TYR A 219 -10.37 27.31 4.74
CA TYR A 219 -10.97 26.38 5.71
C TYR A 219 -11.02 26.94 7.15
N ASP A 220 -10.02 27.74 7.55
CA ASP A 220 -9.98 28.35 8.89
C ASP A 220 -11.06 29.41 9.11
N LEU A 221 -11.66 29.98 8.05
CA LEU A 221 -12.81 30.89 8.18
C LEU A 221 -13.98 30.26 8.93
N ASP A 222 -14.21 28.97 8.73
CA ASP A 222 -15.33 28.25 9.36
C ASP A 222 -14.89 27.63 10.69
N HIS A 223 -13.75 26.95 10.67
CA HIS A 223 -13.23 26.19 11.81
C HIS A 223 -11.71 26.35 11.94
N PRO A 224 -11.24 27.41 12.62
CA PRO A 224 -9.81 27.61 12.84
C PRO A 224 -9.25 26.54 13.77
N GLY A 225 -8.05 26.06 13.44
CA GLY A 225 -7.33 25.08 14.28
C GLY A 225 -7.72 23.62 14.06
N HIS A 226 -8.52 23.29 13.05
CA HIS A 226 -8.64 21.91 12.60
C HIS A 226 -7.40 21.50 11.81
N TYR A 227 -6.89 20.29 12.04
CA TYR A 227 -5.71 19.75 11.36
C TYR A 227 -6.02 18.38 10.75
N GLN A 228 -5.06 17.84 10.00
CA GLN A 228 -5.22 16.66 9.14
C GLN A 228 -6.52 16.70 8.32
N ARG A 229 -6.73 17.80 7.59
CA ARG A 229 -7.86 17.98 6.69
C ARG A 229 -7.66 17.15 5.43
N ARG A 230 -8.45 16.10 5.25
CA ARG A 230 -8.33 15.15 4.13
C ARG A 230 -9.65 15.03 3.37
N LEU A 231 -9.58 15.08 2.06
CA LEU A 231 -10.72 15.00 1.17
C LEU A 231 -11.39 13.62 1.29
N ARG A 232 -12.72 13.61 1.31
CA ARG A 232 -13.54 12.40 1.20
C ARG A 232 -14.21 12.31 -0.17
N SER A 233 -14.71 13.45 -0.66
CA SER A 233 -15.33 13.56 -1.97
C SER A 233 -15.21 14.99 -2.47
N VAL A 234 -15.08 15.15 -3.78
CA VAL A 234 -15.14 16.47 -4.44
C VAL A 234 -16.08 16.38 -5.62
N ALA A 235 -16.98 17.34 -5.72
CA ALA A 235 -17.89 17.49 -6.84
C ALA A 235 -17.80 18.90 -7.43
N MET A 236 -18.04 19.02 -8.73
CA MET A 236 -18.00 20.32 -9.42
C MET A 236 -19.37 20.67 -9.99
N SER A 237 -19.78 21.92 -9.79
CA SER A 237 -20.93 22.54 -10.44
C SER A 237 -20.47 23.70 -11.30
N VAL A 238 -21.00 23.79 -12.51
CA VAL A 238 -20.74 24.89 -13.45
C VAL A 238 -22.10 25.49 -13.83
N PRO A 239 -22.61 26.46 -13.07
CA PRO A 239 -23.83 27.18 -13.44
C PRO A 239 -23.61 27.94 -14.76
N CYS A 240 -24.33 27.50 -15.80
CA CYS A 240 -24.27 28.08 -17.14
C CYS A 240 -25.62 27.89 -17.86
N VAL A 241 -25.80 28.62 -18.96
CA VAL A 241 -27.00 28.49 -19.80
C VAL A 241 -26.70 27.48 -20.90
N THR A 242 -27.20 26.26 -20.72
CA THR A 242 -27.09 25.18 -21.71
C THR A 242 -28.44 24.85 -22.32
N GLY A 243 -28.42 24.41 -23.58
CA GLY A 243 -29.60 23.87 -24.25
C GLY A 243 -29.99 22.50 -23.68
N PRO A 244 -31.23 22.04 -23.93
CA PRO A 244 -31.65 20.69 -23.55
C PRO A 244 -30.71 19.64 -24.19
N TYR A 245 -30.38 18.59 -23.43
CA TYR A 245 -29.49 17.50 -23.85
C TYR A 245 -28.06 17.94 -24.25
N THR A 246 -27.62 19.12 -23.82
CA THR A 246 -26.24 19.58 -24.02
C THR A 246 -25.42 19.31 -22.76
N ASN A 247 -24.34 18.54 -22.91
CA ASN A 247 -23.43 18.26 -21.80
C ASN A 247 -22.54 19.46 -21.48
N VAL A 248 -22.13 19.55 -20.22
CA VAL A 248 -21.08 20.45 -19.75
C VAL A 248 -19.82 19.62 -19.55
N ASN A 249 -18.91 19.71 -20.50
CA ASN A 249 -17.69 18.91 -20.56
C ASN A 249 -16.53 19.70 -19.92
N ALA A 250 -16.40 19.59 -18.60
CA ALA A 250 -15.26 20.13 -17.86
C ALA A 250 -14.45 19.04 -17.16
N THR A 251 -13.15 19.27 -17.03
CA THR A 251 -12.22 18.41 -16.28
C THR A 251 -11.72 19.17 -15.06
N LEU A 252 -11.75 18.53 -13.90
CA LEU A 252 -11.15 19.03 -12.67
C LEU A 252 -9.96 18.12 -12.33
N THR A 253 -8.77 18.71 -12.21
CA THR A 253 -7.52 17.97 -11.96
C THR A 253 -6.85 18.49 -10.70
N LEU A 254 -6.47 17.59 -9.80
CA LEU A 254 -5.68 17.91 -8.61
C LEU A 254 -4.19 17.93 -8.99
N THR A 255 -3.56 19.10 -8.94
CA THR A 255 -2.14 19.30 -9.31
C THR A 255 -1.21 19.31 -8.11
N GLY A 256 -1.72 19.60 -6.92
CA GLY A 256 -0.96 19.52 -5.67
C GLY A 256 -1.90 19.49 -4.46
N ASN A 257 -1.45 18.88 -3.37
CA ASN A 257 -2.19 18.85 -2.12
C ASN A 257 -1.24 18.90 -0.92
N GLY A 258 -1.77 19.34 0.22
CA GLY A 258 -1.04 19.46 1.48
C GLY A 258 -1.93 19.15 2.67
N VAL A 259 -1.39 18.39 3.62
CA VAL A 259 -2.02 18.02 4.89
C VAL A 259 -1.15 18.51 6.03
N ARG A 260 -1.74 19.22 6.99
CA ARG A 260 -1.11 19.48 8.30
C ARG A 260 -1.19 18.24 9.18
N LEU A 261 -0.06 17.59 9.46
CA LEU A 261 0.02 16.29 10.13
C LEU A 261 -0.19 16.36 11.64
N ILE A 262 0.27 17.43 12.27
CA ILE A 262 0.29 17.59 13.73
C ILE A 262 -0.38 18.90 14.15
N ASP A 263 -0.74 19.00 15.42
CA ASP A 263 -1.43 20.16 16.00
C ASP A 263 -0.49 21.25 16.55
N ASP A 264 0.81 21.09 16.32
CA ASP A 264 1.85 22.04 16.73
C ASP A 264 1.97 23.17 15.70
N PRO A 265 1.63 24.42 16.07
CA PRO A 265 1.78 25.55 15.16
C PRO A 265 3.26 25.81 14.83
N GLY A 266 4.23 25.46 15.69
CA GLY A 266 5.63 25.84 15.49
C GLY A 266 5.87 27.34 15.76
N GLY A 267 6.89 27.92 15.11
CA GLY A 267 7.22 29.35 15.24
C GLY A 267 6.39 30.26 14.32
N ASP A 268 5.90 29.73 13.20
CA ASP A 268 5.04 30.38 12.22
C ASP A 268 3.87 29.48 11.84
N TYR A 269 2.74 30.01 11.37
CA TYR A 269 1.60 29.16 11.03
C TYR A 269 1.92 28.17 9.89
N GLY A 270 2.80 28.55 8.95
CA GLY A 270 3.22 27.74 7.81
C GLY A 270 2.16 27.62 6.70
N ASP A 271 2.51 26.94 5.61
CA ASP A 271 1.64 26.66 4.47
C ASP A 271 1.73 25.17 4.09
N PRO A 272 0.65 24.37 4.22
CA PRO A 272 0.66 22.96 3.85
C PRO A 272 1.03 22.66 2.39
N LEU A 273 0.90 23.64 1.48
CA LEU A 273 1.28 23.48 0.06
C LEU A 273 2.79 23.64 -0.18
N VAL A 274 3.52 24.17 0.79
CA VAL A 274 4.96 24.35 0.75
C VAL A 274 5.56 23.35 1.76
N THR A 275 5.99 22.18 1.27
CA THR A 275 6.49 21.08 2.12
C THR A 275 7.92 21.32 2.60
N ASP A 276 8.18 22.47 3.21
CA ASP A 276 9.48 22.83 3.79
C ASP A 276 9.70 22.17 5.16
N ASP A 277 8.63 21.99 5.93
CA ASP A 277 8.61 21.26 7.20
C ASP A 277 7.87 19.92 7.07
N ALA A 278 8.62 18.87 6.71
CA ALA A 278 8.09 17.50 6.55
C ALA A 278 7.56 16.87 7.86
N ARG A 279 7.80 17.48 9.02
CA ARG A 279 7.20 17.04 10.30
C ARG A 279 5.77 17.58 10.43
N ARG A 280 5.53 18.82 9.97
CA ARG A 280 4.22 19.48 10.06
C ARG A 280 3.35 19.26 8.83
N PHE A 281 3.94 19.11 7.65
CA PHE A 281 3.23 19.09 6.38
C PHE A 281 3.64 17.90 5.52
N ALA A 282 2.67 17.26 4.88
CA ALA A 282 2.94 16.27 3.84
C ALA A 282 1.94 16.38 2.70
N ALA A 283 2.41 16.03 1.51
CA ALA A 283 1.56 15.79 0.35
C ALA A 283 1.19 14.30 0.29
N GLU A 284 -0.08 14.02 0.08
CA GLU A 284 -0.57 12.64 -0.05
C GLU A 284 -0.50 12.19 -1.52
N ASN A 285 -0.11 10.94 -1.75
CA ASN A 285 -0.06 10.36 -3.09
C ASN A 285 -1.41 9.73 -3.44
N VAL A 286 -2.22 10.50 -4.17
CA VAL A 286 -3.62 10.16 -4.45
C VAL A 286 -3.73 9.27 -5.69
N PRO A 287 -4.44 8.12 -5.64
CA PRO A 287 -4.57 7.22 -6.79
C PRO A 287 -5.30 7.83 -7.99
N VAL A 288 -6.33 8.65 -7.75
CA VAL A 288 -7.18 9.24 -8.78
C VAL A 288 -7.20 10.76 -8.61
N THR A 289 -6.55 11.47 -9.52
CA THR A 289 -6.32 12.93 -9.45
C THR A 289 -7.10 13.74 -10.49
N MET A 290 -8.09 13.14 -11.14
CA MET A 290 -8.87 13.82 -12.19
C MET A 290 -10.30 13.29 -12.24
N ILE A 291 -11.26 14.21 -12.44
CA ILE A 291 -12.65 13.88 -12.79
C ILE A 291 -13.09 14.62 -14.04
N ALA A 292 -14.09 14.07 -14.72
CA ALA A 292 -14.80 14.74 -15.80
C ALA A 292 -16.27 14.96 -15.39
N THR A 293 -16.84 16.04 -15.88
CA THR A 293 -18.25 16.41 -15.68
C THR A 293 -19.06 16.15 -16.93
N SER A 294 -20.37 16.06 -16.79
CA SER A 294 -21.29 15.81 -17.90
C SER A 294 -22.57 16.64 -17.79
N HIS A 295 -23.10 16.85 -16.59
CA HIS A 295 -24.30 17.64 -16.34
C HIS A 295 -23.98 19.04 -15.82
N GLY A 296 -22.78 19.24 -15.26
CA GLY A 296 -22.37 20.51 -14.67
C GLY A 296 -23.08 20.83 -13.35
N ARG A 297 -23.66 19.83 -12.68
CA ARG A 297 -24.39 19.99 -11.40
C ARG A 297 -23.92 18.94 -10.40
N ALA A 298 -23.07 19.36 -9.47
CA ALA A 298 -22.49 18.53 -8.42
C ALA A 298 -21.96 17.19 -8.96
N ASP A 299 -21.27 17.24 -10.10
CA ASP A 299 -20.70 16.06 -10.73
C ASP A 299 -19.40 15.68 -10.00
N SER A 300 -19.36 14.49 -9.42
CA SER A 300 -18.20 13.92 -8.69
C SER A 300 -17.31 13.02 -9.56
N GLY A 301 -17.63 12.85 -10.84
CA GLY A 301 -16.90 11.97 -11.76
C GLY A 301 -17.23 10.48 -11.63
N VAL A 302 -18.16 10.12 -10.76
CA VAL A 302 -18.68 8.75 -10.59
C VAL A 302 -20.20 8.74 -10.75
N PHE A 303 -20.76 7.61 -11.20
CA PHE A 303 -22.22 7.48 -11.40
C PHE A 303 -22.99 7.29 -10.08
N ASP A 304 -22.41 6.54 -9.14
CA ASP A 304 -22.97 6.35 -7.80
C ASP A 304 -21.91 6.72 -6.76
N SER A 305 -22.21 7.72 -5.92
CA SER A 305 -21.34 8.20 -4.85
C SER A 305 -21.73 7.67 -3.48
N ARG A 306 -22.62 6.68 -3.38
CA ARG A 306 -23.15 6.15 -2.11
C ARG A 306 -22.14 5.43 -1.22
N GLY A 307 -20.90 5.24 -1.68
CA GLY A 307 -19.82 4.68 -0.86
C GLY A 307 -19.88 3.16 -0.67
N ASP A 308 -20.68 2.46 -1.48
CA ASP A 308 -20.75 0.98 -1.50
C ASP A 308 -19.65 0.35 -2.39
N ASP A 309 -18.75 1.15 -2.98
CA ASP A 309 -17.64 0.69 -3.80
C ASP A 309 -16.39 0.46 -2.93
N ASP A 310 -15.71 -0.67 -3.13
CA ASP A 310 -14.44 -1.01 -2.44
C ASP A 310 -13.27 -0.14 -2.92
N ARG A 311 -13.43 0.62 -4.01
CA ARG A 311 -12.41 1.51 -4.56
C ARG A 311 -12.55 2.92 -3.98
N TYR A 312 -11.41 3.56 -3.75
CA TYR A 312 -11.38 4.97 -3.34
C TYR A 312 -12.07 5.88 -4.38
N LEU A 313 -12.82 6.85 -3.87
CA LEU A 313 -13.42 7.90 -4.69
C LEU A 313 -12.32 8.79 -5.29
N PRO A 314 -12.61 9.48 -6.41
CA PRO A 314 -11.70 10.49 -6.93
C PRO A 314 -11.32 11.50 -5.85
N PHE A 315 -10.02 11.81 -5.76
CA PHE A 315 -9.42 12.71 -4.77
C PHE A 315 -9.50 12.26 -3.30
N GLU A 316 -10.14 11.14 -3.00
CA GLU A 316 -10.27 10.65 -1.63
C GLU A 316 -8.90 10.46 -0.99
N GLY A 317 -8.71 10.99 0.21
CA GLY A 317 -7.48 10.89 0.97
C GLY A 317 -6.47 12.02 0.73
N ALA A 318 -6.65 12.83 -0.32
CA ALA A 318 -5.83 14.00 -0.61
C ALA A 318 -5.93 15.06 0.49
N GLY A 319 -4.93 15.94 0.63
CA GLY A 319 -5.05 17.12 1.47
C GLY A 319 -6.12 18.10 0.99
N ALA A 320 -6.92 18.63 1.92
CA ALA A 320 -7.95 19.61 1.59
C ALA A 320 -7.33 20.93 1.09
N VAL A 321 -6.18 21.32 1.64
CA VAL A 321 -5.39 22.43 1.11
C VAL A 321 -4.76 21.94 -0.20
N SER A 322 -5.13 22.55 -1.32
CA SER A 322 -4.92 21.93 -2.62
C SER A 322 -4.86 22.92 -3.78
N LYS A 323 -4.19 22.51 -4.86
CA LYS A 323 -4.10 23.22 -6.14
C LYS A 323 -4.83 22.41 -7.20
N TRP A 324 -5.64 23.10 -7.98
CA TRP A 324 -6.53 22.52 -8.97
C TRP A 324 -6.36 23.21 -10.31
N THR A 325 -6.51 22.45 -11.38
CA THR A 325 -6.67 22.99 -12.74
C THR A 325 -8.05 22.58 -13.23
N ILE A 326 -8.83 23.58 -13.64
CA ILE A 326 -10.16 23.42 -14.23
C ILE A 326 -10.02 23.66 -15.73
N ALA A 327 -10.42 22.70 -16.55
CA ALA A 327 -10.43 22.82 -18.00
C ALA A 327 -11.86 22.68 -18.53
N LEU A 328 -12.39 23.76 -19.08
CA LEU A 328 -13.67 23.83 -19.81
C LEU A 328 -13.36 24.29 -21.24
N LYS A 329 -12.75 23.43 -22.05
CA LYS A 329 -12.26 23.83 -23.38
C LYS A 329 -13.42 24.22 -24.31
N LYS A 330 -13.33 25.40 -24.94
CA LYS A 330 -14.30 25.88 -25.94
C LYS A 330 -14.53 24.87 -27.07
N ALA A 331 -13.47 24.22 -27.56
CA ALA A 331 -13.54 23.24 -28.64
C ALA A 331 -14.34 21.96 -28.32
N HIS A 332 -14.66 21.71 -27.05
CA HIS A 332 -15.36 20.49 -26.61
C HIS A 332 -16.74 20.77 -26.01
N ASN A 333 -17.10 22.05 -25.88
CA ASN A 333 -18.37 22.48 -25.31
C ASN A 333 -19.22 23.15 -26.39
N HIS A 334 -20.46 22.70 -26.53
CA HIS A 334 -21.40 23.18 -27.55
C HIS A 334 -22.38 24.22 -26.98
N PHE A 335 -21.89 25.07 -26.08
CA PHE A 335 -22.64 26.17 -25.50
C PHE A 335 -21.72 27.38 -25.34
N ASP A 336 -22.31 28.55 -25.14
CA ASP A 336 -21.54 29.78 -24.96
C ASP A 336 -20.94 29.85 -23.54
N LEU A 337 -19.61 29.83 -23.45
CA LEU A 337 -18.88 29.91 -22.18
C LEU A 337 -19.04 31.28 -21.50
N ALA A 338 -19.43 32.33 -22.21
CA ALA A 338 -19.73 33.63 -21.59
C ALA A 338 -20.88 33.52 -20.59
N THR A 339 -21.78 32.53 -20.76
CA THR A 339 -22.91 32.27 -19.86
C THR A 339 -22.52 31.61 -18.53
N VAL A 340 -21.27 31.14 -18.38
CA VAL A 340 -20.79 30.50 -17.15
C VAL A 340 -20.70 31.54 -16.04
N THR A 341 -21.64 31.55 -15.10
CA THR A 341 -21.66 32.58 -14.05
C THR A 341 -20.61 32.33 -12.97
N ASP A 342 -20.31 31.06 -12.69
CA ASP A 342 -19.33 30.65 -11.68
C ASP A 342 -18.86 29.21 -11.93
N VAL A 343 -17.83 28.78 -11.22
CA VAL A 343 -17.49 27.36 -11.02
C VAL A 343 -17.42 27.10 -9.53
N ILE A 344 -18.22 26.15 -9.07
CA ILE A 344 -18.33 25.82 -7.65
C ILE A 344 -17.72 24.44 -7.43
N VAL A 345 -16.72 24.37 -6.55
CA VAL A 345 -16.12 23.11 -6.10
C VAL A 345 -16.71 22.78 -4.73
N HIS A 346 -17.50 21.72 -4.68
CA HIS A 346 -18.05 21.15 -3.45
C HIS A 346 -17.06 20.17 -2.87
N VAL A 347 -16.58 20.46 -1.67
CA VAL A 347 -15.55 19.69 -0.99
C VAL A 347 -16.15 19.09 0.28
N GLU A 348 -16.16 17.77 0.34
CA GLU A 348 -16.41 17.00 1.55
C GLU A 348 -15.07 16.51 2.09
N TYR A 349 -14.78 16.82 3.34
CA TYR A 349 -13.50 16.51 3.96
C TYR A 349 -13.67 16.09 5.41
N THR A 350 -12.68 15.34 5.89
CA THR A 350 -12.55 14.96 7.28
C THR A 350 -11.44 15.76 7.95
N ALA A 351 -11.57 16.03 9.25
CA ALA A 351 -10.56 16.74 10.02
C ALA A 351 -10.50 16.26 11.48
N LEU A 352 -9.41 16.60 12.17
CA LEU A 352 -9.27 16.44 13.61
C LEU A 352 -9.31 17.80 14.32
N PRO A 353 -9.93 17.88 15.51
CA PRO A 353 -9.90 19.10 16.31
C PRO A 353 -8.50 19.31 16.88
N GLY A 354 -7.88 20.45 16.59
CA GLY A 354 -6.57 20.79 17.12
C GLY A 354 -6.63 21.51 18.48
N SER A 355 -5.45 21.83 19.01
CA SER A 355 -5.30 22.54 20.27
C SER A 355 -5.76 24.01 20.18
N PRO A 356 -6.11 24.65 21.32
CA PRO A 356 -6.40 26.09 21.35
C PRO A 356 -5.24 26.96 20.87
N ALA A 357 -4.00 26.49 21.01
CA ALA A 357 -2.81 27.17 20.50
C ALA A 357 -2.82 27.23 18.97
N LEU A 358 -3.14 26.11 18.30
CA LEU A 358 -3.28 26.07 16.84
C LEU A 358 -4.42 26.97 16.35
N ALA A 359 -5.56 26.96 17.05
CA ALA A 359 -6.69 27.83 16.70
C ALA A 359 -6.33 29.32 16.80
N THR A 360 -5.54 29.71 17.80
CA THR A 360 -5.05 31.09 17.97
C THR A 360 -4.07 31.47 16.87
N ALA A 361 -3.15 30.57 16.51
CA ALA A 361 -2.21 30.78 15.41
C ALA A 361 -2.94 30.90 14.06
N ALA A 362 -3.91 30.04 13.80
CA ALA A 362 -4.76 30.07 12.59
C ALA A 362 -5.53 31.38 12.48
N THR A 363 -6.16 31.83 13.58
CA THR A 363 -6.90 33.10 13.61
C THR A 363 -5.96 34.29 13.39
N THR A 364 -4.76 34.26 13.96
CA THR A 364 -3.75 35.30 13.76
C THR A 364 -3.32 35.36 12.29
N ALA A 365 -3.02 34.21 11.69
CA ALA A 365 -2.69 34.11 10.27
C ALA A 365 -3.85 34.59 9.38
N LEU A 366 -5.10 34.21 9.70
CA LEU A 366 -6.29 34.65 8.98
C LEU A 366 -6.44 36.18 9.00
N ASN A 367 -6.21 36.83 10.14
CA ASN A 367 -6.26 38.29 10.28
C ASN A 367 -5.16 39.02 9.49
N THR A 368 -4.09 38.34 9.08
CA THR A 368 -3.11 38.92 8.14
C THR A 368 -3.59 38.89 6.69
N LYS A 369 -4.48 37.96 6.35
CA LYS A 369 -5.00 37.75 4.99
C LYS A 369 -6.28 38.54 4.74
N LEU A 370 -7.18 38.60 5.71
CA LEU A 370 -8.44 39.35 5.62
C LEU A 370 -8.37 40.66 6.41
N PRO A 371 -8.90 41.78 5.87
CA PRO A 371 -9.59 41.91 4.58
C PRO A 371 -8.66 42.19 3.39
N LYS A 372 -7.33 42.10 3.56
CA LYS A 372 -6.32 42.55 2.59
C LYS A 372 -6.36 41.84 1.23
N ASN A 373 -6.87 40.61 1.17
CA ASN A 373 -6.97 39.80 -0.05
C ASN A 373 -8.42 39.72 -0.58
N GLY A 374 -9.13 40.85 -0.61
CA GLY A 374 -10.48 40.90 -1.17
C GLY A 374 -10.47 41.09 -2.69
N ALA A 375 -11.36 40.40 -3.40
CA ALA A 375 -11.61 40.65 -4.80
C ALA A 375 -13.11 40.56 -5.14
N ARG A 376 -13.54 41.33 -6.14
CA ARG A 376 -14.92 41.32 -6.65
C ARG A 376 -14.90 41.45 -8.17
N LEU A 377 -15.52 40.49 -8.86
CA LEU A 377 -15.89 40.60 -10.26
C LEU A 377 -17.21 41.36 -10.38
N LEU A 378 -17.26 42.33 -11.30
CA LEU A 378 -18.46 43.01 -11.75
C LEU A 378 -18.56 42.80 -13.26
N ALA A 379 -19.57 42.05 -13.72
CA ALA A 379 -19.89 41.97 -15.13
C ALA A 379 -20.70 43.21 -15.52
N LEU A 380 -20.07 44.18 -16.19
CA LEU A 380 -20.63 45.52 -16.37
C LEU A 380 -21.88 45.52 -17.26
N ASP A 381 -21.82 44.75 -18.35
CA ASP A 381 -22.92 44.59 -19.31
C ASP A 381 -24.10 43.79 -18.73
N ALA A 382 -23.83 42.81 -17.86
CA ALA A 382 -24.85 41.92 -17.32
C ALA A 382 -25.46 42.42 -15.99
N GLU A 383 -24.65 42.89 -15.04
CA GLU A 383 -25.11 43.37 -13.72
C GLU A 383 -25.69 44.80 -13.81
N PHE A 384 -25.20 45.63 -14.73
CA PHE A 384 -25.58 47.04 -14.88
C PHE A 384 -26.08 47.34 -16.32
N ALA A 385 -26.94 46.47 -16.85
CA ALA A 385 -27.40 46.54 -18.24
C ALA A 385 -28.07 47.88 -18.62
N GLY A 386 -28.76 48.53 -17.67
CA GLY A 386 -29.42 49.81 -17.90
C GLY A 386 -28.43 50.97 -18.06
N GLU A 387 -27.43 51.02 -17.19
CA GLU A 387 -26.30 51.95 -17.24
C GLU A 387 -25.44 51.70 -18.47
N TRP A 388 -25.24 50.42 -18.83
CA TRP A 388 -24.45 50.03 -20.00
C TRP A 388 -25.11 50.50 -21.29
N TYR A 389 -26.42 50.32 -21.41
CA TYR A 389 -27.19 50.81 -22.55
C TYR A 389 -27.12 52.34 -22.70
N ARG A 390 -27.13 53.10 -21.58
CA ARG A 390 -26.97 54.56 -21.60
C ARG A 390 -25.55 54.99 -21.98
N PHE A 391 -24.54 54.24 -21.56
CA PHE A 391 -23.16 54.48 -21.94
C PHE A 391 -22.92 54.30 -23.44
N GLU A 392 -23.48 53.26 -24.05
CA GLU A 392 -23.37 53.05 -25.49
C GLU A 392 -24.19 54.05 -26.33
N ARG A 393 -25.23 54.65 -25.73
CA ARG A 393 -26.15 55.58 -26.38
C ARG A 393 -26.25 56.89 -25.59
N PRO A 394 -25.18 57.70 -25.58
CA PRO A 394 -25.17 58.98 -24.87
C PRO A 394 -26.18 59.96 -25.49
N ASP A 395 -26.61 60.94 -24.71
CA ASP A 395 -27.33 62.11 -25.23
C ASP A 395 -26.43 62.90 -26.20
N ALA A 396 -27.05 63.67 -27.10
CA ALA A 396 -26.33 64.43 -28.13
C ALA A 396 -25.21 65.29 -27.52
N ASP A 397 -24.00 65.17 -28.06
CA ASP A 397 -22.76 65.84 -27.62
C ASP A 397 -22.26 65.51 -26.19
N ALA A 398 -22.86 64.57 -25.47
CA ALA A 398 -22.36 64.11 -24.17
C ALA A 398 -21.13 63.18 -24.30
N GLU A 399 -20.27 63.17 -23.27
CA GLU A 399 -19.19 62.19 -23.16
C GLU A 399 -19.74 60.84 -22.69
N GLN A 400 -19.26 59.75 -23.28
CA GLN A 400 -19.65 58.39 -22.90
C GLN A 400 -18.97 58.05 -21.58
N ILE A 401 -19.69 58.32 -20.48
CA ILE A 401 -19.28 57.99 -19.12
C ILE A 401 -20.22 56.91 -18.61
N PHE A 402 -19.66 55.74 -18.36
CA PHE A 402 -20.32 54.63 -17.69
C PHE A 402 -20.16 54.81 -16.18
N ALA A 403 -21.26 55.09 -15.49
CA ALA A 403 -21.28 55.28 -14.05
C ALA A 403 -22.03 54.15 -13.36
N ILE A 404 -21.40 53.50 -12.38
CA ILE A 404 -22.00 52.42 -11.56
C ILE A 404 -21.86 52.76 -10.09
N ASP A 405 -22.80 52.29 -9.27
CA ASP A 405 -22.71 52.41 -7.82
C ASP A 405 -22.38 51.05 -7.19
N VAL A 406 -21.25 50.98 -6.48
CA VAL A 406 -20.81 49.75 -5.81
C VAL A 406 -21.25 49.80 -4.35
N GLY A 407 -22.23 48.96 -4.02
CA GLY A 407 -22.83 48.88 -2.70
C GLY A 407 -22.19 47.83 -1.80
N MET A 408 -22.36 47.98 -0.48
CA MET A 408 -21.86 47.02 0.51
C MET A 408 -22.45 45.62 0.32
N GLN A 409 -23.59 45.48 -0.36
CA GLN A 409 -24.21 44.18 -0.64
C GLN A 409 -23.39 43.31 -1.61
N GLN A 410 -22.60 43.94 -2.49
CA GLN A 410 -21.80 43.25 -3.51
C GLN A 410 -20.45 42.72 -2.97
N VAL A 411 -20.07 43.08 -1.73
CA VAL A 411 -18.83 42.61 -1.10
C VAL A 411 -19.07 41.28 -0.36
N PRO A 412 -18.19 40.27 -0.48
CA PRO A 412 -18.31 39.01 0.25
C PRO A 412 -18.42 39.21 1.77
N PHE A 413 -19.32 38.45 2.41
CA PHE A 413 -19.66 38.66 3.82
C PHE A 413 -18.46 38.55 4.78
N ALA A 414 -17.57 37.58 4.56
CA ALA A 414 -16.37 37.42 5.38
C ALA A 414 -15.49 38.67 5.38
N ILE A 415 -15.34 39.31 4.21
CA ILE A 415 -14.56 40.54 4.07
C ILE A 415 -15.30 41.71 4.72
N ARG A 416 -16.62 41.81 4.56
CA ARG A 416 -17.43 42.84 5.25
C ARG A 416 -17.29 42.76 6.76
N ARG A 417 -17.33 41.55 7.31
CA ARG A 417 -17.17 41.31 8.75
C ARG A 417 -15.77 41.68 9.22
N ALA A 418 -14.73 41.30 8.47
CA ALA A 418 -13.34 41.61 8.81
C ALA A 418 -13.00 43.10 8.66
N ALA A 419 -13.56 43.77 7.65
CA ALA A 419 -13.36 45.19 7.41
C ALA A 419 -14.02 46.07 8.47
N GLY A 420 -15.14 45.63 9.08
CA GLY A 420 -15.83 46.37 10.13
C GLY A 420 -16.15 47.81 9.70
N SER A 421 -15.73 48.79 10.51
CA SER A 421 -15.87 50.23 10.22
C SER A 421 -14.65 50.84 9.50
N THR A 422 -13.61 50.05 9.23
CA THR A 422 -12.30 50.53 8.77
C THR A 422 -12.29 51.01 7.32
N GLY A 423 -13.40 50.80 6.59
CA GLY A 423 -13.50 51.08 5.16
C GLY A 423 -12.71 50.08 4.32
N LEU A 424 -13.06 49.97 3.05
CA LEU A 424 -12.34 49.16 2.06
C LEU A 424 -11.77 50.09 1.01
N VAL A 425 -10.50 49.92 0.68
CA VAL A 425 -9.78 50.69 -0.33
C VAL A 425 -9.41 49.76 -1.47
N VAL A 426 -9.62 50.22 -2.70
CA VAL A 426 -9.21 49.47 -3.89
C VAL A 426 -7.72 49.62 -4.08
N THR A 427 -7.03 48.48 -4.14
CA THR A 427 -5.58 48.42 -4.36
C THR A 427 -5.26 48.29 -5.85
N ARG A 428 -6.14 47.62 -6.60
CA ARG A 428 -5.98 47.38 -8.04
C ARG A 428 -7.34 47.17 -8.69
N ALA A 429 -7.54 47.74 -9.88
CA ALA A 429 -8.70 47.48 -10.71
C ALA A 429 -8.23 46.95 -12.07
N ASP A 430 -8.74 45.80 -12.48
CA ASP A 430 -8.45 45.22 -13.79
C ASP A 430 -9.72 45.28 -14.64
N LEU A 431 -9.62 45.93 -15.80
CA LEU A 431 -10.70 45.94 -16.78
C LEU A 431 -10.34 44.97 -17.91
N VAL A 432 -11.23 44.02 -18.16
CA VAL A 432 -11.12 43.06 -19.26
C VAL A 432 -12.32 43.24 -20.19
N VAL A 433 -12.05 43.40 -21.48
CA VAL A 433 -13.07 43.70 -22.50
C VAL A 433 -12.97 42.71 -23.64
N GLU A 434 -14.11 42.15 -24.01
CA GLU A 434 -14.29 41.35 -25.21
C GLU A 434 -14.89 42.22 -26.32
N SER A 435 -14.19 42.33 -27.45
CA SER A 435 -14.61 43.14 -28.58
C SER A 435 -14.15 42.52 -29.89
N ALA A 436 -14.94 42.71 -30.95
CA ALA A 436 -14.56 42.35 -32.32
C ALA A 436 -13.57 43.35 -32.95
N ALA A 437 -13.17 44.41 -32.24
CA ALA A 437 -12.21 45.40 -32.73
C ALA A 437 -10.81 44.80 -32.87
N THR A 438 -10.10 45.20 -33.93
CA THR A 438 -8.69 44.83 -34.15
C THR A 438 -7.70 45.87 -33.61
N GLN A 439 -8.20 47.02 -33.17
CA GLN A 439 -7.38 48.13 -32.68
C GLN A 439 -7.49 48.25 -31.15
N PRO A 440 -6.42 48.68 -30.45
CA PRO A 440 -6.46 48.92 -29.01
C PRO A 440 -7.47 50.00 -28.61
N PHE A 441 -7.85 49.96 -27.33
CA PHE A 441 -8.69 50.98 -26.71
C PHE A 441 -7.88 51.82 -25.73
N ASP A 442 -8.46 52.94 -25.37
CA ASP A 442 -7.99 53.88 -24.36
C ASP A 442 -9.09 53.97 -23.30
N VAL A 443 -8.73 53.75 -22.03
CA VAL A 443 -9.68 53.70 -20.91
C VAL A 443 -9.32 54.78 -19.91
N ARG A 444 -10.34 55.50 -19.43
CA ARG A 444 -10.25 56.32 -18.23
C ARG A 444 -11.16 55.72 -17.18
N ALA A 445 -10.70 55.71 -15.95
CA ALA A 445 -11.52 55.27 -14.83
C ALA A 445 -11.29 56.20 -13.63
N ALA A 446 -12.34 56.32 -12.82
CA ALA A 446 -12.32 57.01 -11.54
C ALA A 446 -13.12 56.20 -10.53
N GLY A 447 -12.52 55.98 -9.37
CA GLY A 447 -13.25 55.48 -8.22
C GLY A 447 -13.97 56.60 -7.46
N PRO A 448 -14.76 56.23 -6.44
CA PRO A 448 -15.52 57.14 -5.62
C PRO A 448 -14.66 58.28 -5.05
N GLY A 449 -15.10 59.53 -5.23
CA GLY A 449 -14.39 60.71 -4.72
C GLY A 449 -13.20 61.18 -5.56
N HIS A 450 -12.92 60.53 -6.70
CA HIS A 450 -11.89 60.92 -7.66
C HIS A 450 -12.50 61.32 -9.01
N ASN A 451 -11.79 62.16 -9.76
CA ASN A 451 -12.15 62.51 -11.14
C ASN A 451 -11.50 61.55 -12.13
N LEU A 452 -12.06 61.43 -13.34
CA LEU A 452 -11.49 60.62 -14.43
C LEU A 452 -10.02 60.98 -14.67
N GLY A 453 -9.15 59.99 -14.50
CA GLY A 453 -7.71 60.13 -14.63
C GLY A 453 -7.20 60.18 -16.07
N ALA A 454 -5.88 60.05 -16.23
CA ALA A 454 -5.25 59.91 -17.53
C ALA A 454 -5.71 58.63 -18.25
N SER A 455 -5.63 58.65 -19.58
CA SER A 455 -5.94 57.48 -20.40
C SER A 455 -4.92 56.37 -20.17
N VAL A 456 -5.40 55.16 -19.91
CA VAL A 456 -4.61 53.93 -19.81
C VAL A 456 -4.88 53.09 -21.06
N PRO A 457 -3.84 52.59 -21.75
CA PRO A 457 -4.04 51.75 -22.92
C PRO A 457 -4.62 50.39 -22.51
N LEU A 458 -5.63 49.95 -23.25
CA LEU A 458 -6.30 48.66 -23.12
C LEU A 458 -5.90 47.82 -24.35
N THR A 459 -5.02 46.85 -24.12
CA THR A 459 -4.34 46.05 -25.16
C THR A 459 -4.63 44.57 -25.00
N VAL A 460 -4.47 43.78 -26.06
CA VAL A 460 -4.65 42.32 -25.99
C VAL A 460 -3.65 41.71 -25.02
N ASP A 461 -4.14 40.89 -24.09
CA ASP A 461 -3.32 40.11 -23.14
C ASP A 461 -3.55 38.62 -23.35
N GLY A 462 -2.50 37.92 -23.79
CA GLY A 462 -2.52 36.48 -24.07
C GLY A 462 -2.90 35.62 -22.87
N THR A 463 -2.81 36.14 -21.64
CA THR A 463 -3.31 35.49 -20.43
C THR A 463 -4.82 35.24 -20.50
N PHE A 464 -5.56 36.16 -21.11
CA PHE A 464 -7.01 36.09 -21.28
C PHE A 464 -7.39 35.70 -22.72
N GLY A 465 -6.47 35.13 -23.49
CA GLY A 465 -6.67 34.82 -24.91
C GLY A 465 -6.58 36.08 -25.77
N ASP A 466 -7.63 36.36 -26.55
CA ASP A 466 -7.68 37.51 -27.47
C ASP A 466 -8.37 38.75 -26.87
N LEU A 467 -8.64 38.75 -25.55
CA LEU A 467 -9.33 39.86 -24.89
C LEU A 467 -8.38 41.02 -24.58
N PHE A 468 -8.95 42.22 -24.55
CA PHE A 468 -8.24 43.42 -24.17
C PHE A 468 -8.24 43.59 -22.65
N HIS A 469 -7.08 43.87 -22.05
CA HIS A 469 -6.88 44.04 -20.62
C HIS A 469 -6.12 45.33 -20.31
N ALA A 470 -6.52 45.98 -19.21
CA ALA A 470 -5.82 47.14 -18.64
C ALA A 470 -5.83 47.02 -17.13
N VAL A 471 -4.67 47.30 -16.54
CA VAL A 471 -4.53 47.50 -15.11
C VAL A 471 -4.71 48.99 -14.82
N ILE A 472 -5.77 49.31 -14.10
CA ILE A 472 -6.09 50.64 -13.62
C ILE A 472 -5.63 50.70 -12.17
N THR A 473 -4.65 51.56 -11.89
CA THR A 473 -4.23 51.86 -10.52
C THR A 473 -5.13 52.96 -9.97
N PRO A 474 -6.01 52.68 -8.99
CA PRO A 474 -6.83 53.71 -8.37
C PRO A 474 -5.95 54.71 -7.63
N GLY A 475 -6.45 55.93 -7.40
CA GLY A 475 -5.75 56.89 -6.55
C GLY A 475 -5.54 56.34 -5.13
N PRO A 476 -4.49 56.77 -4.40
CA PRO A 476 -4.27 56.32 -3.03
C PRO A 476 -5.50 56.57 -2.16
N GLY A 477 -5.97 55.56 -1.43
CA GLY A 477 -7.13 55.68 -0.54
C GLY A 477 -8.49 55.66 -1.24
N THR A 478 -8.57 55.32 -2.53
CA THR A 478 -9.84 55.21 -3.27
C THR A 478 -10.80 54.23 -2.57
N PRO A 479 -11.96 54.68 -2.05
CA PRO A 479 -12.94 53.79 -1.45
C PRO A 479 -13.47 52.76 -2.45
N LEU A 480 -13.71 51.53 -2.01
CA LEU A 480 -14.38 50.51 -2.83
C LEU A 480 -15.83 50.89 -3.12
N LEU A 481 -16.52 51.43 -2.11
CA LEU A 481 -17.96 51.69 -2.15
C LEU A 481 -18.26 53.09 -2.69
N GLY A 482 -19.30 53.17 -3.52
CA GLY A 482 -19.80 54.41 -4.10
C GLY A 482 -19.74 54.40 -5.63
N SER A 483 -19.84 55.60 -6.21
CA SER A 483 -19.91 55.77 -7.66
C SER A 483 -18.54 55.62 -8.34
N TRP A 484 -18.44 54.63 -9.21
CA TRP A 484 -17.33 54.43 -10.15
C TRP A 484 -17.70 54.97 -11.53
N GLN A 485 -16.75 55.60 -12.20
CA GLN A 485 -16.92 56.12 -13.56
C GLN A 485 -15.87 55.54 -14.48
N LEU A 486 -16.27 55.09 -15.67
CA LEU A 486 -15.40 54.57 -16.72
C LEU A 486 -15.75 55.20 -18.07
N SER A 487 -14.74 55.48 -18.88
CA SER A 487 -14.91 55.92 -20.27
C SER A 487 -13.95 55.13 -21.14
N ILE A 488 -14.44 54.62 -22.27
CA ILE A 488 -13.68 53.81 -23.21
C ILE A 488 -13.77 54.46 -24.59
N LYS A 489 -12.65 54.58 -25.29
CA LYS A 489 -12.61 54.97 -26.70
C LYS A 489 -11.67 54.05 -27.47
N ARG A 490 -11.82 53.95 -28.79
CA ARG A 490 -10.74 53.35 -29.60
C ARG A 490 -9.56 54.31 -29.63
N GLN A 491 -8.35 53.78 -29.68
CA GLN A 491 -7.16 54.62 -29.74
C GLN A 491 -7.13 55.52 -30.99
N ALA A 492 -7.75 55.07 -32.09
CA ALA A 492 -7.93 55.87 -33.30
C ALA A 492 -8.95 57.00 -33.20
N ASP A 493 -9.83 56.97 -32.18
CA ASP A 493 -10.84 58.02 -31.99
C ASP A 493 -10.24 59.21 -31.21
N ASN A 494 -10.60 60.42 -31.65
CA ASN A 494 -10.10 61.66 -31.05
C ASN A 494 -10.77 62.04 -29.73
N ASN A 495 -11.89 61.40 -29.38
CA ASN A 495 -12.69 61.72 -28.19
C ASN A 495 -13.38 60.47 -27.59
N PHE A 496 -13.86 60.58 -26.35
CA PHE A 496 -14.64 59.55 -25.65
C PHE A 496 -16.15 59.71 -25.91
N LYS A 497 -16.55 60.15 -27.10
CA LYS A 497 -17.96 60.36 -27.48
C LYS A 497 -18.44 59.44 -28.60
N THR A 498 -17.51 58.73 -29.24
CA THR A 498 -17.71 58.11 -30.55
C THR A 498 -17.56 56.58 -30.54
N LEU A 499 -17.59 55.95 -29.36
CA LEU A 499 -17.58 54.50 -29.26
C LEU A 499 -18.89 53.95 -29.86
N PRO A 500 -18.82 53.14 -30.93
CA PRO A 500 -20.01 52.56 -31.54
C PRO A 500 -20.71 51.58 -30.59
N ALA A 501 -22.03 51.66 -30.50
CA ALA A 501 -22.84 50.72 -29.73
C ALA A 501 -22.67 49.28 -30.27
N GLY A 502 -22.52 48.31 -29.36
CA GLY A 502 -22.33 46.90 -29.70
C GLY A 502 -20.93 46.54 -30.20
N LEU A 503 -19.95 47.47 -30.15
CA LEU A 503 -18.55 47.14 -30.45
C LEU A 503 -17.93 46.27 -29.37
N ILE A 504 -18.31 46.51 -28.11
CA ILE A 504 -17.89 45.73 -26.95
C ILE A 504 -19.01 44.71 -26.66
N SER A 505 -18.67 43.43 -26.71
CA SER A 505 -19.62 42.35 -26.44
C SER A 505 -19.79 42.14 -24.94
N HIS A 506 -18.68 42.07 -24.19
CA HIS A 506 -18.67 41.85 -22.74
C HIS A 506 -17.59 42.70 -22.07
N ALA A 507 -17.87 43.19 -20.85
CA ALA A 507 -16.92 43.96 -20.09
C ALA A 507 -16.92 43.54 -18.60
N TYR A 508 -15.74 43.21 -18.10
CA TYR A 508 -15.53 42.71 -16.75
C TYR A 508 -14.61 43.63 -15.98
N LEU A 509 -15.08 44.16 -14.85
CA LEU A 509 -14.27 44.92 -13.92
C LEU A 509 -13.97 44.07 -12.69
N VAL A 510 -12.71 43.75 -12.47
CA VAL A 510 -12.24 43.05 -11.27
C VAL A 510 -11.61 44.07 -10.33
N LEU A 511 -12.23 44.28 -9.19
CA LEU A 511 -11.72 45.16 -8.13
C LEU A 511 -11.03 44.31 -7.07
N GLN A 512 -9.74 44.52 -6.87
CA GLN A 512 -8.99 44.00 -5.73
C GLN A 512 -8.92 45.08 -4.65
N PHE A 513 -9.22 44.69 -3.41
CA PHE A 513 -9.38 45.62 -2.30
C PHE A 513 -8.91 45.03 -0.99
N GLY A 514 -8.56 45.94 -0.08
CA GLY A 514 -8.13 45.63 1.26
C GLY A 514 -8.49 46.76 2.24
N THR A 515 -7.88 46.73 3.41
CA THR A 515 -7.84 47.89 4.31
C THR A 515 -6.79 48.92 3.84
N PRO A 516 -6.98 50.22 4.16
CA PRO A 516 -6.04 51.29 3.84
C PRO A 516 -4.59 51.04 4.30
#